data_AF-A0A2Z5U754-F1
#
_entry.id   AF-A0A2Z5U754-F1
#
_cell.length_a   1.000
_cell.length_b   1.000
_cell.length_c   1.000
_cell.angle_alpha   90.00
_cell.angle_beta   90.00
_cell.angle_gamma   90.00
#
_symmetry.space_group_name_H-M   'P 1'
#
loop_
_entity.id
_entity.type
_entity.pdbx_description
1 polymer ?
#
loop_
_entity_poly.entity_id
_entity_poly.type
_entity_poly.pdbx_seq_one_letter_code
_entity_poly.pdbx_strand_id
1 'polypeptide(L)'
;THACEPGQNQNGCKIYGSACICGYGCKTEYIYKSRRACLNVIRERTSNICSRMPCVRGICIQTVLDPGFTCKCEGTGFYGQRCER
;
A
#
# COMPACT_ATOMS: atom_id res chain seq x y z
N THR A 1 -23.74 2.44 20.82
CA THR A 1 -22.89 3.57 20.37
C THR A 1 -21.66 3.60 21.26
N HIS A 2 -20.50 3.16 20.76
CA HIS A 2 -19.27 3.26 21.54
C HIS A 2 -18.77 4.71 21.45
N ALA A 3 -18.78 5.42 22.58
CA ALA A 3 -18.14 6.72 22.69
C ALA A 3 -16.61 6.54 22.67
N CYS A 4 -15.89 7.53 22.15
CA CYS A 4 -14.43 7.55 22.26
C CYS A 4 -14.00 7.72 23.71
N GLU A 5 -12.80 7.24 24.04
CA GLU A 5 -12.20 7.53 25.35
C GLU A 5 -11.89 9.04 25.50
N PRO A 6 -11.82 9.57 26.72
CA PRO A 6 -11.51 10.98 26.96
C PRO A 6 -10.22 11.41 26.24
N GLY A 7 -10.30 12.45 25.41
CA GLY A 7 -9.16 12.98 24.64
C GLY A 7 -8.78 12.18 23.39
N GLN A 8 -9.52 11.12 23.06
CA GLN A 8 -9.32 10.34 21.83
C GLN A 8 -10.16 10.84 20.64
N ASN A 9 -10.86 11.96 20.76
CA ASN A 9 -11.56 12.54 19.63
C ASN A 9 -10.57 13.33 18.75
N GLN A 10 -10.71 13.21 17.43
CA GLN A 10 -9.93 14.01 16.49
C GLN A 10 -10.65 14.20 15.17
N ASN A 11 -10.22 15.22 14.43
CA ASN A 11 -10.45 15.29 12.99
C ASN A 11 -9.40 14.39 12.32
N GLY A 12 -9.85 13.44 11.51
CA GLY A 12 -8.94 12.56 10.78
C GLY A 12 -9.64 11.90 9.61
N CYS A 13 -9.00 10.87 9.05
CA CYS A 13 -9.52 10.09 7.95
C CYS A 13 -9.34 8.60 8.21
N LYS A 14 -10.19 7.78 7.60
CA LYS A 14 -10.12 6.32 7.60
C LYS A 14 -10.30 5.78 6.18
N ILE A 15 -9.73 4.61 5.94
CA ILE A 15 -9.94 3.89 4.68
C ILE A 15 -11.22 3.06 4.83
N TYR A 16 -12.10 3.18 3.86
CA TYR A 16 -13.28 2.33 3.74
C TYR A 16 -13.34 1.80 2.29
N GLY A 17 -13.06 0.51 2.12
CA GLY A 17 -12.82 -0.08 0.80
C GLY A 17 -11.63 0.59 0.10
N SER A 18 -11.90 1.16 -1.08
CA SER A 18 -10.92 1.89 -1.90
C SER A 18 -10.99 3.41 -1.75
N ALA A 19 -11.74 3.91 -0.75
CA ALA A 19 -11.98 5.33 -0.55
C ALA A 19 -11.44 5.81 0.81
N CYS A 20 -11.08 7.10 0.84
CA CYS A 20 -10.76 7.80 2.08
C CYS A 20 -11.96 8.62 2.54
N ILE A 21 -12.44 8.32 3.74
CA ILE A 21 -13.53 9.04 4.40
C ILE A 21 -12.92 9.86 5.53
N CYS A 22 -13.14 11.17 5.50
CA CYS A 22 -12.63 12.09 6.52
C CYS A 22 -13.77 12.67 7.33
N GLY A 23 -13.53 12.90 8.62
CA GLY A 23 -14.55 13.36 9.55
C GLY A 23 -13.99 13.55 10.95
N TYR A 24 -14.91 13.65 11.90
CA TYR A 24 -14.62 13.71 13.33
C TYR A 24 -14.99 12.40 13.99
N GLY A 25 -14.10 11.86 14.81
CA GLY A 25 -14.35 10.63 15.55
C GLY A 25 -13.13 10.17 16.35
N CYS A 26 -13.11 8.91 16.75
CA CYS A 26 -12.06 8.39 17.61
C CYS A 26 -10.75 8.22 16.83
N LYS A 27 -9.59 8.47 17.45
CA LYS A 27 -8.26 8.27 16.83
C LYS A 27 -8.06 6.84 16.33
N THR A 28 -8.68 5.86 17.01
CA THR A 28 -8.66 4.44 16.67
C THR A 28 -9.40 4.12 15.37
N GLU A 29 -10.41 4.91 15.01
CA GLU A 29 -11.11 4.77 13.73
C GLU A 29 -10.48 5.65 12.65
N TYR A 30 -10.26 6.92 12.95
CA TYR A 30 -9.76 7.94 12.03
C TYR A 30 -8.23 8.03 12.07
N ILE A 31 -7.57 6.90 11.85
CA ILE A 31 -6.13 6.72 12.07
C ILE A 31 -5.23 7.64 11.23
N TYR A 32 -5.73 8.16 10.11
CA TYR A 32 -4.95 9.03 9.22
C TYR A 32 -5.16 10.50 9.57
N LYS A 33 -4.06 11.22 9.83
CA LYS A 33 -4.09 12.65 10.16
C LYS A 33 -4.60 13.55 9.02
N SER A 34 -4.57 13.09 7.78
CA SER A 34 -5.03 13.86 6.62
C SER A 34 -5.55 12.98 5.49
N ARG A 35 -6.39 13.56 4.63
CA ARG A 35 -6.90 12.87 3.42
C ARG A 35 -5.75 12.42 2.52
N ARG A 36 -4.69 13.23 2.42
CA ARG A 36 -3.49 12.91 1.64
C ARG A 36 -2.75 11.70 2.22
N ALA A 37 -2.57 11.64 3.54
CA ALA A 37 -1.94 10.48 4.19
C ALA A 37 -2.75 9.20 3.95
N CYS A 38 -4.08 9.29 4.05
CA CYS A 38 -4.98 8.17 3.75
C CYS A 38 -4.88 7.73 2.28
N LEU A 39 -4.95 8.67 1.33
CA LEU A 39 -4.90 8.37 -0.11
C LEU A 39 -3.56 7.79 -0.55
N ASN A 40 -2.46 8.18 0.10
CA ASN A 40 -1.14 7.61 -0.19
C ASN A 40 -1.11 6.10 0.10
N VAL A 41 -1.72 5.64 1.19
CA VAL A 41 -1.80 4.20 1.50
C VAL A 41 -2.64 3.46 0.45
N ILE A 42 -3.76 4.05 0.02
CA ILE A 42 -4.58 3.46 -1.06
C ILE A 42 -3.77 3.40 -2.36
N ARG A 43 -3.08 4.49 -2.73
CA ARG A 43 -2.21 4.54 -3.90
C ARG A 43 -1.08 3.53 -3.84
N GLU A 44 -0.43 3.34 -2.69
CA GLU A 44 0.62 2.33 -2.55
C GLU A 44 0.06 0.92 -2.74
N ARG A 45 -1.12 0.62 -2.20
CA ARG A 45 -1.82 -0.66 -2.44
C ARG A 45 -2.23 -0.88 -3.90
N THR A 46 -2.48 0.19 -4.66
CA THR A 46 -2.92 0.13 -6.06
C THR A 46 -1.82 0.42 -7.06
N SER A 47 -0.64 0.83 -6.60
CA SER A 47 0.49 1.15 -7.45
C SER A 47 0.99 -0.15 -8.05
N ASN A 48 0.92 -0.26 -9.38
CA ASN A 48 1.52 -1.39 -10.07
C ASN A 48 3.05 -1.37 -9.86
N ILE A 49 3.55 -2.22 -8.96
CA ILE A 49 4.98 -2.27 -8.58
C ILE A 49 5.85 -2.54 -9.80
N CYS A 50 5.36 -3.31 -10.78
CA CYS A 50 6.08 -3.60 -12.01
C CYS A 50 6.30 -2.37 -12.91
N SER A 51 5.51 -1.31 -12.74
CA SER A 51 5.75 -0.03 -13.46
C SER A 51 7.06 0.63 -13.06
N ARG A 52 7.63 0.28 -11.90
CA ARG A 52 8.94 0.76 -11.45
C ARG A 52 10.10 -0.09 -11.99
N MET A 53 9.81 -1.05 -12.87
CA MET A 53 10.77 -1.99 -13.46
C MET A 53 11.73 -2.57 -12.41
N PRO A 54 11.21 -3.26 -11.37
CA PRO A 54 12.07 -3.79 -10.31
C PRO A 54 12.98 -4.92 -10.80
N CYS A 55 12.58 -5.69 -11.82
CA CYS A 55 13.42 -6.73 -12.42
C CYS A 55 14.46 -6.12 -13.37
N VAL A 56 15.72 -6.54 -13.26
CA VAL A 56 16.82 -6.06 -14.11
C VAL A 56 16.73 -6.68 -15.49
N ARG A 57 16.63 -8.01 -15.56
CA ARG A 57 16.58 -8.80 -16.80
C ARG A 57 15.56 -9.92 -16.69
N GLY A 58 14.29 -9.56 -16.60
CA GLY A 58 13.19 -10.53 -16.48
C GLY A 58 11.83 -9.88 -16.52
N ILE A 59 10.80 -10.72 -16.50
CA ILE A 59 9.40 -10.26 -16.52
C ILE A 59 8.96 -10.04 -15.07
N CYS A 60 8.50 -8.82 -14.77
CA CYS A 60 7.90 -8.52 -13.47
C CYS A 60 6.46 -9.03 -13.41
N ILE A 61 6.15 -9.74 -12.34
CA ILE A 61 4.81 -10.23 -12.03
C ILE A 61 4.43 -9.63 -10.67
N GLN A 62 3.37 -8.84 -10.63
CA GLN A 62 2.85 -8.30 -9.37
C GLN A 62 2.18 -9.41 -8.57
N THR A 63 2.47 -9.46 -7.27
CA THR A 63 1.92 -10.46 -6.36
C THR A 63 1.37 -9.79 -5.10
N VAL A 64 0.51 -10.48 -4.36
CA VAL A 64 -0.03 -9.98 -3.08
C VAL A 64 0.89 -10.25 -1.88
N LEU A 65 1.95 -11.03 -2.10
CA LEU A 65 2.92 -11.42 -1.08
C LEU A 65 4.07 -10.42 -1.04
N ASP A 66 4.54 -10.04 0.14
CA ASP A 66 5.72 -9.19 0.32
C ASP A 66 6.94 -9.78 -0.44
N PRO A 67 7.65 -9.01 -1.29
CA PRO A 67 7.67 -7.54 -1.42
C PRO A 67 6.64 -6.93 -2.40
N GLY A 68 5.63 -7.69 -2.82
CA GLY A 68 4.55 -7.27 -3.71
C GLY A 68 4.82 -7.56 -5.20
N PHE A 69 5.93 -8.23 -5.51
CA PHE A 69 6.25 -8.66 -6.86
C PHE A 69 7.20 -9.86 -6.86
N THR A 70 7.30 -10.54 -8.00
CA THR A 70 8.33 -11.54 -8.31
C THR A 70 8.87 -11.32 -9.72
N CYS A 71 10.11 -11.74 -9.96
CA CYS A 71 10.76 -11.65 -11.27
C CYS A 71 10.91 -13.03 -11.89
N LYS A 72 10.38 -13.19 -13.11
CA LYS A 72 10.56 -14.39 -13.91
C LYS A 72 11.80 -14.22 -14.80
N CYS A 73 12.86 -14.96 -14.47
CA CYS A 73 14.15 -14.89 -15.18
C CYS A 73 14.32 -15.97 -16.26
N GLU A 74 13.36 -16.91 -16.39
CA GLU A 74 13.42 -17.99 -17.38
C GLU A 74 13.61 -17.46 -18.80
N GLY A 75 14.51 -18.08 -19.57
CA GLY A 75 14.83 -17.66 -20.94
C GLY A 75 15.82 -16.50 -21.05
N THR A 76 16.25 -15.90 -19.93
CA THR A 76 17.23 -14.78 -19.94
C THR A 76 18.66 -15.23 -19.64
N GLY A 77 18.83 -16.40 -18.99
CA GLY A 77 20.11 -16.88 -18.48
C GLY A 77 20.53 -16.28 -17.14
N PHE A 78 19.74 -15.36 -16.58
CA PHE A 78 19.99 -14.72 -15.29
C PHE A 78 19.17 -15.37 -14.16
N TYR A 79 19.59 -15.15 -12.92
CA TYR A 79 18.97 -15.64 -11.69
C TYR A 79 19.04 -14.59 -10.56
N GLY A 80 18.43 -14.91 -9.41
CA GLY A 80 18.28 -13.97 -8.30
C GLY A 80 16.89 -13.32 -8.25
N GLN A 81 16.59 -12.62 -7.15
CA GLN A 81 15.24 -12.07 -6.90
C GLN A 81 14.83 -11.04 -7.96
N ARG A 82 15.79 -10.36 -8.58
CA ARG A 82 15.60 -9.33 -9.59
C ARG A 82 16.21 -9.71 -10.93
N CYS A 83 16.60 -10.98 -11.13
CA CYS A 83 17.34 -11.44 -12.30
C CYS A 83 18.64 -10.65 -12.52
N GLU A 84 19.36 -10.39 -11.43
CA GLU A 84 20.57 -9.56 -11.40
C GLU A 84 21.88 -10.35 -11.53
N ARG A 85 21.83 -11.67 -11.34
CA ARG A 85 23.00 -12.57 -11.35
C ARG A 85 23.06 -13.46 -12.57
#